data_AF-K5WVH8-F1
#
_entry.id   AF-K5WVH8-F1
#
_cell.length_a   1.000
_cell.length_b   1.000
_cell.length_c   1.000
_cell.angle_alpha   90.00
_cell.angle_beta   90.00
_cell.angle_gamma   90.00
#
_symmetry.space_group_name_H-M   'P 1'
#
loop_
_entity.id
_entity.type
_entity.pdbx_description
1 polymer ?
#
loop_
_entity_poly.entity_id
_entity_poly.type
_entity_poly.pdbx_seq_one_letter_code
_entity_poly.pdbx_strand_id
1 'polypeptide(L)'
;MNRVHKKTASTSTIVSGNNVPFILARAEGEEGKRASLDGKQKLQEEFERKHESQDSRADADVDWVFWGDVVSDYQAYAQAYPRQLAKAIEKGIPKSLRGMIWQLMSASKDPELEQTYLKLLKESSPHEKAISRDLGRTFPHHAFFTDGHGIGQENLFNVLKAYSLYDTEVGYCQGLPFVAAILLLNMPDEEAFCLLVRLMHSYDLRGHFLPEMPKLQQRMFDRLVEEVLPVLHVHFIRQGIKSSMYCSQWFLTMFSYKFPLDVVFRIYDNVLASGVEALFSFSLCLLYKNEEALLNVKFDQLLVFLNTKMLDTYQISEAKGENGAKIPMYDINQYVQDAVSMSITPFMLDQYANEYDELVRTRDAQLIEMDALRNSNRNLSAQVNSLENNLAQLNAEHVKILNELVMARLRHEELESELVRYKLLYAEAMHQSEDALSQHRMSRMSMFSRRSSGNTGS
;
A
#
# COMPACT_ATOMS: atom_id res chain seq x y z
N MET A 1 16.72 7.27 20.73
CA MET A 1 16.10 8.39 21.47
C MET A 1 14.84 7.87 22.16
N ASN A 2 14.89 7.77 23.49
CA ASN A 2 13.86 7.17 24.33
C ASN A 2 12.55 7.96 24.28
N ARG A 3 11.48 7.39 23.71
CA ARG A 3 10.11 7.84 23.97
C ARG A 3 9.64 7.18 25.26
N VAL A 4 9.51 7.98 26.32
CA VAL A 4 8.96 7.59 27.61
C VAL A 4 7.48 7.27 27.42
N HIS A 5 7.11 6.01 27.62
CA HIS A 5 5.72 5.56 27.71
C HIS A 5 5.05 6.20 28.93
N LYS A 6 4.14 7.15 28.70
CA LYS A 6 3.09 7.46 29.68
C LYS A 6 2.07 6.34 29.63
N LYS A 7 2.13 5.44 30.61
CA LYS A 7 1.01 4.55 30.95
C LYS A 7 -0.12 5.41 31.48
N THR A 8 -1.20 5.55 30.72
CA THR A 8 -2.50 5.98 31.26
C THR A 8 -3.31 4.74 31.63
N ALA A 9 -3.88 4.81 32.82
CA ALA A 9 -4.39 3.70 33.58
C ALA A 9 -5.69 3.12 33.00
N SER A 10 -5.86 1.82 33.24
CA SER A 10 -7.09 1.07 33.11
C SER A 10 -8.29 1.85 33.64
N THR A 11 -9.25 2.14 32.77
CA THR A 11 -10.61 2.47 33.19
C THR A 11 -11.54 1.51 32.45
N SER A 12 -12.16 0.65 33.26
CA SER A 12 -13.26 -0.27 32.99
C SER A 12 -13.98 -0.13 31.65
N THR A 13 -14.12 -1.29 30.99
CA THR A 13 -15.28 -1.76 30.23
C THR A 13 -16.56 -0.93 30.48
N ILE A 14 -16.77 0.13 29.69
CA ILE A 14 -18.10 0.74 29.56
C ILE A 14 -18.56 0.45 28.13
N VAL A 15 -19.28 -0.67 28.05
CA VAL A 15 -20.15 -1.01 26.93
C VAL A 15 -21.17 0.13 26.79
N SER A 16 -21.00 1.01 25.81
CA SER A 16 -22.09 1.89 25.37
C SER A 16 -22.12 1.90 23.84
N GLY A 17 -23.07 1.17 23.27
CA GLY A 17 -23.35 1.21 21.83
C GLY A 17 -24.02 2.53 21.48
N ASN A 18 -23.22 3.54 21.12
CA ASN A 18 -23.59 4.79 20.44
C ASN A 18 -22.31 5.56 20.09
N ASN A 19 -22.37 6.51 19.17
CA ASN A 19 -21.25 7.41 18.78
C ASN A 19 -20.74 8.34 19.91
N VAL A 20 -21.33 8.24 21.11
CA VAL A 20 -21.07 9.09 22.28
C VAL A 20 -19.61 9.05 22.77
N PRO A 21 -18.94 7.89 22.87
CA PRO A 21 -17.53 7.85 23.25
C PRO A 21 -16.62 8.58 22.26
N PHE A 22 -16.96 8.56 20.97
CA PHE A 22 -16.21 9.25 19.93
C PHE A 22 -16.38 10.77 20.00
N ILE A 23 -17.63 11.22 20.17
CA ILE A 23 -17.94 12.65 20.33
C ILE A 23 -17.24 13.19 21.59
N LEU A 24 -17.23 12.42 22.69
CA LEU A 24 -16.57 12.81 23.94
C LEU A 24 -15.04 12.79 23.82
N ALA A 25 -14.44 11.72 23.27
CA ALA A 25 -12.99 11.65 23.07
C ALA A 25 -12.48 12.80 22.20
N ARG A 26 -13.27 13.23 21.22
CA ARG A 26 -12.94 14.38 20.36
C ARG A 26 -13.17 15.72 21.06
N ALA A 27 -14.18 15.83 21.92
CA ALA A 27 -14.39 17.00 22.76
C ALA A 27 -13.31 17.14 23.86
N GLU A 28 -12.67 16.05 24.28
CA GLU A 28 -11.60 16.02 25.30
C GLU A 28 -10.18 16.15 24.71
N GLY A 29 -9.97 15.76 23.44
CA GLY A 29 -8.69 15.75 22.72
C GLY A 29 -8.15 17.12 22.29
N GLU A 30 -8.26 18.15 23.14
CA GLU A 30 -7.79 19.51 22.84
C GLU A 30 -6.24 19.65 22.81
N GLU A 31 -5.64 19.28 21.67
CA GLU A 31 -4.53 20.06 21.08
C GLU A 31 -5.04 20.99 19.96
N GLY A 32 -6.27 21.48 20.11
CA GLY A 32 -6.92 22.45 19.21
C GLY A 32 -7.11 23.81 19.87
N LYS A 33 -6.09 24.37 20.53
CA LYS A 33 -6.16 25.65 21.28
C LYS A 33 -6.50 26.90 20.46
N ARG A 34 -6.86 26.78 19.18
CA ARG A 34 -7.30 27.90 18.33
C ARG A 34 -8.27 27.41 17.25
N ALA A 35 -9.47 26.95 17.61
CA ALA A 35 -10.59 27.33 16.77
C ALA A 35 -10.70 28.86 16.93
N SER A 36 -10.48 29.63 15.85
CA SER A 36 -10.52 31.09 15.97
C SER A 36 -11.89 31.50 16.50
N LEU A 37 -11.94 32.19 17.64
CA LEU A 37 -13.19 32.75 18.19
C LEU A 37 -13.95 33.55 17.11
N ASP A 38 -13.19 34.18 16.21
CA ASP A 38 -13.69 34.89 15.02
C ASP A 38 -14.45 33.96 14.04
N GLY A 39 -13.96 32.74 13.81
CA GLY A 39 -14.63 31.76 12.95
C GLY A 39 -15.97 31.29 13.53
N LYS A 40 -16.01 31.05 14.85
CA LYS A 40 -17.26 30.69 15.55
C LYS A 40 -18.29 31.82 15.48
N GLN A 41 -17.87 33.07 15.71
CA GLN A 41 -18.75 34.24 15.63
C GLN A 41 -19.34 34.41 14.23
N LYS A 42 -18.55 34.26 13.17
CA LYS A 42 -19.03 34.33 11.78
C LYS A 42 -20.08 33.26 11.45
N LEU A 43 -19.94 32.04 11.98
CA LEU A 43 -20.93 30.98 11.79
C LEU A 43 -22.23 31.29 12.52
N GLN A 44 -22.15 31.89 13.71
CA GLN A 44 -23.33 32.34 14.45
C GLN A 44 -24.08 33.46 13.70
N GLU A 45 -23.37 34.45 13.16
CA GLU A 45 -23.97 35.51 12.33
C GLU A 45 -24.59 34.95 11.03
N GLU A 46 -23.99 33.92 10.44
CA GLU A 46 -24.58 33.24 9.28
C GLU A 46 -25.84 32.44 9.66
N PHE A 47 -25.87 31.85 10.85
CA PHE A 47 -27.05 31.14 11.37
C PHE A 47 -28.22 32.10 11.59
N GLU A 48 -27.97 33.24 12.23
CA GLU A 48 -28.97 34.28 12.46
C GLU A 48 -29.53 34.80 11.14
N ARG A 49 -28.69 35.07 10.14
CA ARG A 49 -29.14 35.47 8.80
C ARG A 49 -30.01 34.41 8.12
N LYS A 50 -29.66 33.13 8.24
CA LYS A 50 -30.46 32.03 7.70
C LYS A 50 -31.80 31.88 8.42
N HIS A 51 -31.80 32.04 9.74
CA HIS A 51 -33.00 32.04 10.57
C HIS A 51 -33.94 33.21 10.22
N GLU A 52 -33.41 34.40 9.93
CA GLU A 52 -34.19 35.57 9.52
C GLU A 52 -34.74 35.49 8.09
N SER A 53 -34.06 34.78 7.18
CA SER A 53 -34.44 34.64 5.76
C SER A 53 -35.61 33.67 5.47
N GLN A 54 -36.31 33.19 6.49
CA GLN A 54 -37.30 32.11 6.36
C GLN A 54 -38.57 32.52 5.58
N ASP A 55 -38.71 31.97 4.37
CA ASP A 55 -39.98 31.95 3.61
C ASP A 55 -40.20 30.61 2.85
N SER A 56 -39.38 29.58 3.14
CA SER A 56 -39.39 28.32 2.38
C SER A 56 -40.11 27.19 3.12
N ARG A 57 -41.06 26.52 2.44
CA ARG A 57 -41.80 25.34 2.95
C ARG A 57 -40.92 24.13 3.28
N ALA A 58 -39.63 24.13 2.90
CA ALA A 58 -38.71 23.02 3.07
C ALA A 58 -38.08 22.94 4.48
N ASP A 59 -38.15 24.02 5.27
CA ASP A 59 -37.54 24.10 6.61
C ASP A 59 -38.56 23.97 7.77
N ALA A 60 -39.81 23.59 7.48
CA ALA A 60 -40.90 23.56 8.46
C ALA A 60 -40.74 22.49 9.57
N ASP A 61 -39.88 21.48 9.36
CA ASP A 61 -39.60 20.39 10.31
C ASP A 61 -38.24 20.55 11.03
N VAL A 62 -37.58 21.70 10.85
CA VAL A 62 -36.27 21.97 11.47
C VAL A 62 -36.48 22.54 12.87
N ASP A 63 -35.93 21.87 13.88
CA ASP A 63 -35.87 22.39 15.24
C ASP A 63 -34.78 23.47 15.37
N TRP A 64 -35.12 24.70 14.97
CA TRP A 64 -34.23 25.85 14.99
C TRP A 64 -33.75 26.24 16.38
N VAL A 65 -34.52 25.92 17.43
CA VAL A 65 -34.13 26.19 18.82
C VAL A 65 -33.00 25.24 19.20
N PHE A 66 -33.18 23.94 18.98
CA PHE A 66 -32.15 22.93 19.24
C PHE A 66 -30.86 23.23 18.45
N TRP A 67 -30.97 23.47 17.14
CA TRP A 67 -29.79 23.73 16.32
C TRP A 67 -29.14 25.08 16.62
N GLY A 68 -29.92 26.07 17.09
CA GLY A 68 -29.39 27.34 17.57
C GLY A 68 -28.51 27.16 18.81
N ASP A 69 -28.95 26.35 19.78
CA ASP A 69 -28.15 26.01 20.95
C ASP A 69 -26.85 25.30 20.54
N VAL A 70 -26.93 24.34 19.61
CA VAL A 70 -25.76 23.60 19.10
C VAL A 70 -24.79 24.51 18.33
N VAL A 71 -25.28 25.46 17.55
CA VAL A 71 -24.43 26.39 16.78
C VAL A 71 -23.75 27.42 17.68
N SER A 72 -24.43 27.86 18.74
CA SER A 72 -23.89 28.86 19.67
C SER A 72 -22.59 28.39 20.35
N ASP A 73 -22.57 27.16 20.86
CA ASP A 73 -21.35 26.52 21.37
C ASP A 73 -21.41 25.00 21.21
N TYR A 74 -20.96 24.54 20.05
CA TYR A 74 -20.91 23.11 19.74
C TYR A 74 -20.10 22.30 20.77
N GLN A 75 -18.96 22.83 21.24
CA GLN A 75 -18.08 22.09 22.15
C GLN A 75 -18.73 21.93 23.53
N ALA A 76 -19.27 23.01 24.08
CA ALA A 76 -19.98 22.95 25.36
C ALA A 76 -21.23 22.06 25.26
N TYR A 77 -21.98 22.14 24.16
CA TYR A 77 -23.16 21.30 23.96
C TYR A 77 -22.81 19.82 23.81
N ALA A 78 -21.74 19.50 23.06
CA ALA A 78 -21.27 18.13 22.89
C ALA A 78 -20.83 17.50 24.21
N GLN A 79 -20.22 18.27 25.11
CA GLN A 79 -19.83 17.79 26.45
C GLN A 79 -21.03 17.66 27.39
N ALA A 80 -21.97 18.61 27.38
CA ALA A 80 -23.12 18.62 28.27
C ALA A 80 -24.21 17.60 27.87
N TYR A 81 -24.48 17.46 26.56
CA TYR A 81 -25.58 16.67 26.01
C TYR A 81 -25.15 15.74 24.86
N PRO A 82 -24.11 14.89 25.03
CA PRO A 82 -23.55 14.07 23.95
C PRO A 82 -24.56 13.09 23.35
N ARG A 83 -25.46 12.51 24.18
CA ARG A 83 -26.49 11.56 23.71
C ARG A 83 -27.55 12.24 22.86
N GLN A 84 -27.92 13.47 23.20
CA GLN A 84 -28.93 14.22 22.47
C GLN A 84 -28.39 14.66 21.11
N LEU A 85 -27.14 15.14 21.10
CA LEU A 85 -26.42 15.48 19.87
C LEU A 85 -26.23 14.27 18.95
N ALA A 86 -25.77 13.13 19.49
CA ALA A 86 -25.63 11.89 18.72
C ALA A 86 -26.96 11.47 18.06
N LYS A 87 -28.06 11.48 18.84
CA LYS A 87 -29.39 11.12 18.33
C LYS A 87 -29.92 12.12 17.28
N ALA A 88 -29.57 13.41 17.39
CA ALA A 88 -29.92 14.40 16.38
C ALA A 88 -29.13 14.17 15.08
N ILE A 89 -27.83 13.87 15.17
CA ILE A 89 -26.98 13.52 14.02
C ILE A 89 -27.47 12.22 13.37
N GLU A 90 -27.87 11.22 14.15
CA GLU A 90 -28.47 9.95 13.68
C GLU A 90 -29.82 10.15 12.99
N LYS A 91 -30.61 11.17 13.38
CA LYS A 91 -31.87 11.51 12.72
C LYS A 91 -31.67 12.25 11.40
N GLY A 92 -30.72 13.18 11.32
CA GLY A 92 -30.63 14.07 10.17
C GLY A 92 -30.08 15.42 10.53
N ILE A 93 -28.94 15.83 9.93
CA ILE A 93 -28.60 17.25 9.89
C ILE A 93 -29.41 17.90 8.76
N PRO A 94 -30.20 18.95 9.05
CA PRO A 94 -30.93 19.69 8.02
C PRO A 94 -30.01 20.19 6.90
N LYS A 95 -30.47 20.09 5.64
CA LYS A 95 -29.66 20.44 4.46
C LYS A 95 -29.16 21.89 4.51
N SER A 96 -29.97 22.82 5.00
CA SER A 96 -29.67 24.25 5.14
C SER A 96 -28.56 24.53 6.18
N LEU A 97 -28.44 23.67 7.19
CA LEU A 97 -27.49 23.82 8.30
C LEU A 97 -26.24 22.95 8.15
N ARG A 98 -26.26 21.95 7.25
CA ARG A 98 -25.20 20.95 7.13
C ARG A 98 -23.81 21.53 6.98
N GLY A 99 -23.62 22.49 6.06
CA GLY A 99 -22.32 23.12 5.84
C GLY A 99 -21.74 23.79 7.08
N MET A 100 -22.60 24.40 7.89
CA MET A 100 -22.21 25.09 9.13
C MET A 100 -21.90 24.11 10.26
N ILE A 101 -22.77 23.11 10.47
CA ILE A 101 -22.55 22.09 11.51
C ILE A 101 -21.28 21.28 11.20
N TRP A 102 -20.99 20.97 9.93
CA TRP A 102 -19.75 20.30 9.53
C TRP A 102 -18.50 21.11 9.89
N GLN A 103 -18.54 22.43 9.70
CA GLN A 103 -17.44 23.31 10.09
C GLN A 103 -17.28 23.40 11.61
N LEU A 104 -18.38 23.39 12.37
CA LEU A 104 -18.35 23.37 13.83
C LEU A 104 -17.79 22.05 14.39
N MET A 105 -18.23 20.91 13.86
CA MET A 105 -17.76 19.57 14.28
C MET A 105 -16.25 19.39 14.05
N SER A 106 -15.75 19.90 12.94
CA SER A 106 -14.35 19.80 12.55
C SER A 106 -13.47 20.94 13.02
N ALA A 107 -14.06 22.00 13.59
CA ALA A 107 -13.41 23.28 13.87
C ALA A 107 -12.61 23.80 12.66
N SER A 108 -13.17 23.69 11.45
CA SER A 108 -12.45 23.98 10.21
C SER A 108 -12.42 25.44 9.81
N LYS A 109 -13.26 26.30 10.40
CA LYS A 109 -13.27 27.73 10.06
C LYS A 109 -12.06 28.44 10.66
N ASP A 110 -11.03 28.57 9.84
CA ASP A 110 -9.69 29.01 10.23
C ASP A 110 -9.17 30.08 9.24
N PRO A 111 -9.09 31.36 9.66
CA PRO A 111 -8.65 32.45 8.79
C PRO A 111 -7.24 32.27 8.23
N GLU A 112 -6.36 31.52 8.92
CA GLU A 112 -5.00 31.26 8.43
C GLU A 112 -5.03 30.27 7.25
N LEU A 113 -5.90 29.26 7.31
CA LEU A 113 -6.09 28.31 6.21
C LEU A 113 -6.77 28.96 5.01
N GLU A 114 -7.75 29.84 5.22
CA GLU A 114 -8.39 30.63 4.15
C GLU A 114 -7.36 31.49 3.42
N GLN A 115 -6.47 32.18 4.14
CA GLN A 115 -5.38 32.95 3.52
C GLN A 115 -4.38 32.06 2.78
N THR A 116 -4.14 30.85 3.30
CA THR A 116 -3.25 29.87 2.65
C THR A 116 -3.87 29.39 1.34
N TYR A 117 -5.17 29.08 1.31
CA TYR A 117 -5.90 28.74 0.10
C TYR A 117 -5.73 29.81 -0.99
N LEU A 118 -5.99 31.08 -0.66
CA LEU A 118 -5.85 32.20 -1.61
C LEU A 118 -4.42 32.38 -2.15
N LYS A 119 -3.40 31.98 -1.39
CA LYS A 119 -2.00 31.98 -1.86
C LYS A 119 -1.76 30.82 -2.81
N LEU A 120 -2.17 29.61 -2.43
CA LEU A 120 -1.96 28.38 -3.20
C LEU A 120 -2.67 28.41 -4.56
N LEU A 121 -3.82 29.09 -4.67
CA LEU A 121 -4.50 29.28 -5.96
C LEU A 121 -3.64 29.98 -7.02
N LYS A 122 -2.71 30.84 -6.58
CA LYS A 122 -1.81 31.60 -7.47
C LYS A 122 -0.60 30.78 -7.94
N GLU A 123 -0.31 29.67 -7.28
CA GLU A 123 0.78 28.77 -7.64
C GLU A 123 0.34 27.76 -8.71
N SER A 124 1.26 27.02 -9.32
CA SER A 124 0.93 25.97 -10.30
C SER A 124 1.21 24.59 -9.72
N SER A 125 0.27 23.67 -9.93
CA SER A 125 0.38 22.29 -9.43
C SER A 125 0.85 21.34 -10.53
N PRO A 126 1.77 20.39 -10.23
CA PRO A 126 2.13 19.34 -11.17
C PRO A 126 0.94 18.41 -11.50
N HIS A 127 -0.12 18.43 -10.68
CA HIS A 127 -1.28 17.55 -10.80
C HIS A 127 -2.44 18.14 -11.61
N GLU A 128 -2.35 19.37 -12.13
CA GLU A 128 -3.45 20.04 -12.84
C GLU A 128 -4.05 19.19 -13.96
N LYS A 129 -3.22 18.53 -14.77
CA LYS A 129 -3.69 17.63 -15.85
C LYS A 129 -4.46 16.41 -15.33
N ALA A 130 -4.05 15.86 -14.20
CA ALA A 130 -4.72 14.71 -13.59
C ALA A 130 -6.06 15.14 -12.99
N ILE A 131 -6.09 16.30 -12.32
CA ILE A 131 -7.30 16.90 -11.76
C ILE A 131 -8.31 17.16 -12.89
N SER A 132 -7.94 17.89 -13.95
CA SER A 132 -8.84 18.23 -15.05
C SER A 132 -9.49 17.01 -15.72
N ARG A 133 -8.77 15.90 -15.81
CA ARG A 133 -9.29 14.65 -16.39
C ARG A 133 -10.40 14.03 -15.53
N ASP A 134 -10.27 14.12 -14.22
CA ASP A 134 -11.20 13.48 -13.28
C ASP A 134 -12.39 14.38 -12.93
N LEU A 135 -12.30 15.71 -13.12
CA LEU A 135 -13.42 16.64 -12.97
C LEU A 135 -14.63 16.21 -13.80
N GLY A 136 -14.42 15.93 -15.10
CA GLY A 136 -15.50 15.52 -16.00
C GLY A 136 -16.15 14.17 -15.66
N ARG A 137 -15.57 13.40 -14.73
CA ARG A 137 -16.10 12.11 -14.25
C ARG A 137 -16.74 12.21 -12.87
N THR A 138 -16.62 13.36 -12.20
CA THR A 138 -17.09 13.57 -10.83
C THR A 138 -18.47 14.21 -10.87
N PHE A 139 -19.51 13.44 -10.51
CA PHE A 139 -20.92 13.85 -10.58
C PHE A 139 -21.35 14.50 -11.92
N PRO A 140 -21.09 13.88 -13.09
CA PRO A 140 -21.31 14.50 -14.39
C PRO A 140 -22.77 14.90 -14.65
N HIS A 141 -23.72 14.21 -14.02
CA HIS A 141 -25.16 14.46 -14.17
C HIS A 141 -25.75 15.43 -13.14
N HIS A 142 -24.93 15.93 -12.21
CA HIS A 142 -25.40 16.87 -11.20
C HIS A 142 -25.32 18.30 -11.73
N ALA A 143 -26.41 19.06 -11.66
CA ALA A 143 -26.54 20.39 -12.27
C ALA A 143 -25.40 21.35 -11.92
N PHE A 144 -24.84 21.27 -10.72
CA PHE A 144 -23.72 22.10 -10.28
C PHE A 144 -22.38 21.78 -10.97
N PHE A 145 -22.20 20.55 -11.46
CA PHE A 145 -20.96 20.05 -12.07
C PHE A 145 -21.10 19.68 -13.55
N THR A 146 -22.29 19.80 -14.15
CA THR A 146 -22.53 19.37 -15.55
C THR A 146 -21.86 20.30 -16.57
N ASP A 147 -21.76 21.60 -16.27
CA ASP A 147 -21.09 22.54 -17.17
C ASP A 147 -19.57 22.35 -17.09
N GLY A 148 -18.94 21.90 -18.19
CA GLY A 148 -17.50 21.64 -18.29
C GLY A 148 -16.58 22.83 -17.97
N HIS A 149 -17.14 24.03 -17.90
CA HIS A 149 -16.50 25.27 -17.45
C HIS A 149 -17.40 26.06 -16.49
N GLY A 150 -18.34 25.38 -15.83
CA GLY A 150 -19.20 26.00 -14.84
C GLY A 150 -18.45 26.30 -13.55
N ILE A 151 -19.00 27.23 -12.77
CA ILE A 151 -18.46 27.68 -11.48
C ILE A 151 -18.17 26.48 -10.56
N GLY A 152 -19.02 25.45 -10.57
CA GLY A 152 -18.82 24.27 -9.73
C GLY A 152 -17.59 23.43 -10.09
N GLN A 153 -17.28 23.25 -11.39
CA GLN A 153 -16.06 22.56 -11.81
C GLN A 153 -14.80 23.39 -11.55
N GLU A 154 -14.90 24.72 -11.71
CA GLU A 154 -13.80 25.64 -11.39
C GLU A 154 -13.48 25.62 -9.89
N ASN A 155 -14.51 25.71 -9.03
CA ASN A 155 -14.35 25.60 -7.59
C ASN A 155 -13.75 24.25 -7.19
N LEU A 156 -14.20 23.14 -7.80
CA LEU A 156 -13.64 21.81 -7.55
C LEU A 156 -12.17 21.71 -8.00
N PHE A 157 -11.83 22.29 -9.16
CA PHE A 157 -10.45 22.37 -9.62
C PHE A 157 -9.58 23.13 -8.63
N ASN A 158 -10.04 24.30 -8.17
CA ASN A 158 -9.33 25.19 -7.27
C ASN A 158 -9.05 24.53 -5.91
N VAL A 159 -10.05 23.87 -5.31
CA VAL A 159 -9.89 23.14 -4.04
C VAL A 159 -8.89 22.00 -4.19
N LEU A 160 -9.00 21.17 -5.23
CA LEU A 160 -8.11 20.03 -5.45
C LEU A 160 -6.68 20.46 -5.78
N LYS A 161 -6.53 21.54 -6.56
CA LYS A 161 -5.24 22.14 -6.88
C LYS A 161 -4.57 22.65 -5.61
N ALA A 162 -5.27 23.45 -4.82
CA ALA A 162 -4.75 23.98 -3.57
C ALA A 162 -4.38 22.84 -2.61
N TYR A 163 -5.22 21.82 -2.46
CA TYR A 163 -4.94 20.67 -1.61
C TYR A 163 -3.67 19.92 -2.06
N SER A 164 -3.50 19.69 -3.36
CA SER A 164 -2.34 18.99 -3.91
C SER A 164 -1.01 19.70 -3.67
N LEU A 165 -1.04 21.03 -3.48
CA LEU A 165 0.11 21.85 -3.12
C LEU A 165 0.32 21.92 -1.60
N TYR A 166 -0.76 21.83 -0.83
CA TYR A 166 -0.73 21.86 0.63
C TYR A 166 -0.12 20.59 1.23
N ASP A 167 -0.62 19.42 0.85
CA ASP A 167 -0.07 18.11 1.28
C ASP A 167 0.65 17.46 0.11
N THR A 168 1.97 17.69 0.00
CA THR A 168 2.79 17.15 -1.09
C THR A 168 3.08 15.66 -0.96
N GLU A 169 2.89 15.06 0.22
CA GLU A 169 3.08 13.62 0.42
C GLU A 169 1.93 12.82 -0.22
N VAL A 170 0.70 13.31 -0.07
CA VAL A 170 -0.48 12.75 -0.75
C VAL A 170 -0.55 13.29 -2.18
N GLY A 171 -0.32 14.59 -2.35
CA GLY A 171 -0.51 15.32 -3.60
C GLY A 171 -1.96 15.20 -4.09
N TYR A 172 -2.13 14.62 -5.28
CA TYR A 172 -3.43 14.32 -5.85
C TYR A 172 -3.63 12.81 -6.02
N CYS A 173 -4.70 12.28 -5.43
CA CYS A 173 -5.07 10.88 -5.54
C CYS A 173 -6.45 10.69 -6.18
N GLN A 174 -6.58 9.60 -6.94
CA GLN A 174 -7.84 9.22 -7.58
C GLN A 174 -8.88 8.86 -6.50
N GLY A 175 -10.03 9.53 -6.55
CA GLY A 175 -11.11 9.40 -5.56
C GLY A 175 -11.34 10.67 -4.74
N LEU A 176 -10.28 11.46 -4.50
CA LEU A 176 -10.34 12.73 -3.78
C LEU A 176 -11.32 13.77 -4.39
N PRO A 177 -11.49 13.86 -5.73
CA PRO A 177 -12.49 14.75 -6.32
C PRO A 177 -13.91 14.52 -5.80
N PHE A 178 -14.29 13.26 -5.60
CA PHE A 178 -15.62 12.94 -5.09
C PHE A 178 -15.79 13.44 -3.64
N VAL A 179 -14.73 13.32 -2.84
CA VAL A 179 -14.74 13.85 -1.48
C VAL A 179 -14.89 15.36 -1.46
N ALA A 180 -14.07 16.08 -2.23
CA ALA A 180 -14.13 17.54 -2.33
C ALA A 180 -15.46 18.05 -2.91
N ALA A 181 -16.03 17.34 -3.87
CA ALA A 181 -17.31 17.69 -4.47
C ALA A 181 -18.46 17.65 -3.46
N ILE A 182 -18.49 16.65 -2.56
CA ILE A 182 -19.51 16.58 -1.49
C ILE A 182 -19.42 17.78 -0.54
N LEU A 183 -18.21 18.25 -0.24
CA LEU A 183 -18.01 19.44 0.57
C LEU A 183 -18.54 20.69 -0.16
N LEU A 184 -18.17 20.87 -1.43
CA LEU A 184 -18.60 21.99 -2.28
C LEU A 184 -20.12 22.07 -2.51
N LEU A 185 -20.84 20.96 -2.40
CA LEU A 185 -22.30 20.97 -2.47
C LEU A 185 -22.97 21.56 -1.21
N ASN A 186 -22.22 21.70 -0.10
CA ASN A 186 -22.75 22.17 1.18
C ASN A 186 -22.09 23.47 1.68
N MET A 187 -21.00 23.92 1.07
CA MET A 187 -20.29 25.16 1.44
C MET A 187 -19.47 25.74 0.26
N PRO A 188 -19.07 27.03 0.32
CA PRO A 188 -18.13 27.64 -0.62
C PRO A 188 -16.77 26.94 -0.67
N ASP A 189 -15.97 27.24 -1.69
CA ASP A 189 -14.69 26.59 -1.97
C ASP A 189 -13.61 26.86 -0.92
N GLU A 190 -13.53 28.09 -0.38
CA GLU A 190 -12.60 28.42 0.72
C GLU A 190 -12.89 27.56 1.97
N GLU A 191 -14.16 27.46 2.35
CA GLU A 191 -14.60 26.67 3.51
C GLU A 191 -14.43 25.17 3.26
N ALA A 192 -14.73 24.70 2.04
CA ALA A 192 -14.56 23.31 1.63
C ALA A 192 -13.09 22.89 1.67
N PHE A 193 -12.16 23.77 1.25
CA PHE A 193 -10.72 23.52 1.37
C PHE A 193 -10.31 23.38 2.84
N CYS A 194 -10.75 24.28 3.71
CA CYS A 194 -10.40 24.22 5.13
C CYS A 194 -10.92 22.94 5.80
N LEU A 195 -12.17 22.56 5.49
CA LEU A 195 -12.75 21.31 5.97
C LEU A 195 -12.04 20.09 5.42
N LEU A 196 -11.64 20.10 4.14
CA LEU A 196 -10.87 19.02 3.53
C LEU A 196 -9.51 18.84 4.24
N VAL A 197 -8.80 19.93 4.53
CA VAL A 197 -7.53 19.89 5.28
C VAL A 197 -7.74 19.28 6.67
N ARG A 198 -8.78 19.70 7.40
CA ARG A 198 -9.10 19.10 8.70
C ARG A 198 -9.46 17.64 8.59
N LEU A 199 -10.23 17.24 7.57
CA LEU A 199 -10.59 15.84 7.35
C LEU A 199 -9.35 14.98 7.05
N MET A 200 -8.41 15.50 6.28
CA MET A 200 -7.20 14.78 5.92
C MET A 200 -6.21 14.68 7.09
N HIS A 201 -6.02 15.74 7.89
CA HIS A 201 -5.04 15.75 8.99
C HIS A 201 -5.62 15.43 10.37
N SER A 202 -6.75 16.03 10.75
CA SER A 202 -7.34 15.90 12.09
C SER A 202 -8.27 14.69 12.23
N TYR A 203 -8.74 14.14 11.12
CA TYR A 203 -9.51 12.89 11.09
C TYR A 203 -8.73 11.73 10.46
N ASP A 204 -7.47 11.97 10.08
CA ASP A 204 -6.57 11.00 9.45
C ASP A 204 -7.13 10.33 8.17
N LEU A 205 -7.99 11.05 7.42
CA LEU A 205 -8.44 10.57 6.12
C LEU A 205 -7.25 10.45 5.14
N ARG A 206 -6.17 11.22 5.32
CA ARG A 206 -4.97 11.13 4.48
C ARG A 206 -4.35 9.73 4.46
N GLY A 207 -4.48 8.98 5.56
CA GLY A 207 -4.11 7.57 5.61
C GLY A 207 -4.74 6.75 4.48
N HIS A 208 -5.96 7.06 4.04
CA HIS A 208 -6.59 6.31 2.96
C HIS A 208 -5.88 6.49 1.60
N PHE A 209 -5.14 7.58 1.43
CA PHE A 209 -4.57 7.98 0.14
C PHE A 209 -3.05 7.77 0.04
N LEU A 210 -2.36 7.54 1.16
CA LEU A 210 -0.92 7.25 1.15
C LEU A 210 -0.62 5.89 0.50
N PRO A 211 0.54 5.67 -0.16
CA PRO A 211 0.80 4.48 -0.98
C PRO A 211 0.66 3.09 -0.31
N GLU A 212 0.75 3.00 1.03
CA GLU A 212 0.71 1.73 1.77
C GLU A 212 -0.51 1.55 2.67
N MET A 213 -1.15 2.65 3.05
CA MET A 213 -2.19 2.71 4.06
C MET A 213 -3.61 2.28 3.60
N PRO A 214 -4.05 2.40 2.33
CA PRO A 214 -5.30 1.78 1.90
C PRO A 214 -5.25 0.24 1.96
N LYS A 215 -4.06 -0.38 1.93
CA LYS A 215 -3.92 -1.83 2.16
C LYS A 215 -4.19 -2.19 3.61
N LEU A 216 -3.75 -1.35 4.55
CA LEU A 216 -4.00 -1.52 5.98
C LEU A 216 -5.51 -1.53 6.24
N GLN A 217 -6.25 -0.53 5.72
CA GLN A 217 -7.70 -0.45 5.91
C GLN A 217 -8.47 -1.61 5.27
N GLN A 218 -8.07 -2.02 4.06
CA GLN A 218 -8.64 -3.21 3.43
C GLN A 218 -8.43 -4.46 4.29
N ARG A 219 -7.25 -4.58 4.92
CA ARG A 219 -6.92 -5.71 5.78
C ARG A 219 -7.67 -5.67 7.12
N MET A 220 -7.81 -4.48 7.71
CA MET A 220 -8.63 -4.27 8.90
C MET A 220 -10.09 -4.63 8.61
N PHE A 221 -10.60 -4.25 7.44
CA PHE A 221 -11.94 -4.63 7.01
C PHE A 221 -12.06 -6.14 6.77
N ASP A 222 -11.07 -6.80 6.16
CA ASP A 222 -11.06 -8.27 6.01
C ASP A 222 -11.16 -8.97 7.37
N ARG A 223 -10.40 -8.50 8.37
CA ARG A 223 -10.45 -9.03 9.74
C ARG A 223 -11.78 -8.78 10.43
N LEU A 224 -12.35 -7.59 10.28
CA LEU A 224 -13.69 -7.29 10.78
C LEU A 224 -14.76 -8.20 10.18
N VAL A 225 -14.70 -8.44 8.87
CA VAL A 225 -15.62 -9.36 8.19
C VAL A 225 -15.39 -10.80 8.65
N GLU A 226 -14.15 -11.21 8.89
CA GLU A 226 -13.81 -12.54 9.43
C GLU A 226 -14.42 -12.77 10.81
N GLU A 227 -14.39 -11.76 11.70
CA GLU A 227 -14.92 -11.89 13.06
C GLU A 227 -16.45 -11.74 13.13
N VAL A 228 -17.02 -10.75 12.43
CA VAL A 228 -18.46 -10.42 12.53
C VAL A 228 -19.30 -11.26 11.57
N LEU A 229 -18.76 -11.63 10.40
CA LEU A 229 -19.45 -12.36 9.33
C LEU A 229 -18.60 -13.55 8.82
N PRO A 230 -18.26 -14.54 9.68
CA PRO A 230 -17.33 -15.61 9.34
C PRO A 230 -17.81 -16.49 8.18
N VAL A 231 -19.12 -16.72 8.06
CA VAL A 231 -19.71 -17.53 6.98
C VAL A 231 -19.52 -16.85 5.64
N LEU A 232 -19.82 -15.54 5.59
CA LEU A 232 -19.61 -14.72 4.41
C LEU A 232 -18.12 -14.61 4.05
N HIS A 233 -17.24 -14.42 5.04
CA HIS A 233 -15.80 -14.37 4.83
C HIS A 233 -15.26 -15.64 4.15
N VAL A 234 -15.63 -16.81 4.66
CA VAL A 234 -15.25 -18.10 4.06
C VAL A 234 -15.81 -18.25 2.66
N HIS A 235 -17.04 -17.79 2.42
CA HIS A 235 -17.64 -17.78 1.09
C HIS A 235 -16.85 -16.90 0.12
N PHE A 236 -16.46 -15.67 0.52
CA PHE A 236 -15.64 -14.79 -0.29
C PHE A 236 -14.27 -15.39 -0.63
N ILE A 237 -13.61 -16.03 0.35
CA ILE A 237 -12.35 -16.75 0.11
C ILE A 237 -12.55 -17.87 -0.92
N ARG A 238 -13.62 -18.68 -0.79
CA ARG A 238 -13.91 -19.78 -1.71
C ARG A 238 -14.22 -19.31 -3.12
N GLN A 239 -14.91 -18.17 -3.26
CA GLN A 239 -15.18 -17.55 -4.55
C GLN A 239 -13.98 -16.76 -5.10
N GLY A 240 -12.92 -16.56 -4.32
CA GLY A 240 -11.75 -15.77 -4.73
C GLY A 240 -11.98 -14.26 -4.76
N ILE A 241 -13.00 -13.76 -4.05
CA ILE A 241 -13.28 -12.32 -3.94
C ILE A 241 -12.33 -11.72 -2.91
N LYS A 242 -11.65 -10.65 -3.32
CA LYS A 242 -10.77 -9.85 -2.45
C LYS A 242 -11.45 -8.53 -2.12
N SER A 243 -11.29 -8.04 -0.90
CA SER A 243 -11.87 -6.77 -0.48
C SER A 243 -11.34 -5.57 -1.27
N SER A 244 -10.13 -5.66 -1.84
CA SER A 244 -9.61 -4.65 -2.77
C SER A 244 -10.49 -4.43 -4.02
N MET A 245 -11.32 -5.41 -4.40
CA MET A 245 -12.18 -5.33 -5.60
C MET A 245 -13.43 -4.46 -5.40
N TYR A 246 -13.90 -4.26 -4.16
CA TYR A 246 -15.12 -3.49 -3.87
C TYR A 246 -14.91 -2.40 -2.80
N CYS A 247 -14.17 -2.69 -1.72
CA CYS A 247 -13.95 -1.75 -0.62
C CYS A 247 -13.12 -0.52 -1.04
N SER A 248 -12.18 -0.67 -1.97
CA SER A 248 -11.31 0.44 -2.40
C SER A 248 -12.12 1.68 -2.78
N GLN A 249 -13.24 1.51 -3.49
CA GLN A 249 -14.10 2.62 -3.89
C GLN A 249 -14.87 3.20 -2.69
N TRP A 250 -15.36 2.36 -1.78
CA TRP A 250 -16.11 2.80 -0.60
C TRP A 250 -15.27 3.67 0.32
N PHE A 251 -14.03 3.27 0.60
CA PHE A 251 -13.13 3.99 1.50
C PHE A 251 -12.53 5.24 0.83
N LEU A 252 -11.97 5.13 -0.38
CA LEU A 252 -11.31 6.26 -1.05
C LEU A 252 -12.27 7.39 -1.46
N THR A 253 -13.54 7.07 -1.68
CA THR A 253 -14.56 8.08 -2.03
C THR A 253 -15.54 8.33 -0.90
N MET A 254 -15.39 7.70 0.27
CA MET A 254 -16.41 7.74 1.34
C MET A 254 -17.83 7.50 0.78
N PHE A 255 -17.97 6.44 -0.02
CA PHE A 255 -19.19 6.01 -0.73
C PHE A 255 -19.73 6.94 -1.83
N SER A 256 -19.14 8.11 -2.03
CA SER A 256 -19.69 9.15 -2.91
C SER A 256 -19.61 8.85 -4.41
N TYR A 257 -18.96 7.75 -4.83
CA TYR A 257 -18.89 7.36 -6.24
C TYR A 257 -20.21 6.83 -6.83
N LYS A 258 -20.91 5.94 -6.11
CA LYS A 258 -22.11 5.23 -6.62
C LYS A 258 -23.36 5.42 -5.77
N PHE A 259 -23.20 5.85 -4.52
CA PHE A 259 -24.32 5.99 -3.61
C PHE A 259 -25.08 7.29 -3.92
N PRO A 260 -26.41 7.32 -3.73
CA PRO A 260 -27.19 8.55 -3.83
C PRO A 260 -26.66 9.61 -2.86
N LEU A 261 -26.66 10.88 -3.29
CA LEU A 261 -26.13 12.00 -2.52
C LEU A 261 -26.74 12.10 -1.11
N ASP A 262 -28.04 11.84 -0.98
CA ASP A 262 -28.71 11.88 0.32
C ASP A 262 -28.14 10.86 1.30
N VAL A 263 -27.77 9.66 0.84
CA VAL A 263 -27.11 8.64 1.67
C VAL A 263 -25.70 9.10 2.04
N VAL A 264 -24.97 9.64 1.06
CA VAL A 264 -23.59 10.13 1.25
C VAL A 264 -23.54 11.24 2.28
N PHE A 265 -24.46 12.22 2.24
CA PHE A 265 -24.50 13.29 3.23
C PHE A 265 -24.69 12.74 4.66
N ARG A 266 -25.52 11.71 4.83
CA ARG A 266 -25.75 11.08 6.13
C ARG A 266 -24.54 10.28 6.61
N ILE A 267 -23.78 9.67 5.71
CA ILE A 267 -22.49 9.05 6.04
C ILE A 267 -21.50 10.12 6.53
N TYR A 268 -21.40 11.25 5.83
CA TYR A 268 -20.52 12.36 6.22
C TYR A 268 -20.90 12.97 7.57
N ASP A 269 -22.20 13.15 7.85
CA ASP A 269 -22.69 13.62 9.16
C ASP A 269 -22.13 12.74 10.29
N ASN A 270 -22.13 11.41 10.09
CA ASN A 270 -21.63 10.44 11.08
C ASN A 270 -20.10 10.33 11.11
N VAL A 271 -19.42 10.46 9.97
CA VAL A 271 -17.95 10.46 9.88
C VAL A 271 -17.37 11.67 10.58
N LEU A 272 -17.98 12.86 10.45
CA LEU A 272 -17.53 14.05 11.16
C LEU A 272 -17.85 13.99 12.67
N ALA A 273 -18.92 13.29 13.06
CA ALA A 273 -19.26 13.11 14.46
C ALA A 273 -18.39 12.06 15.17
N SER A 274 -18.12 10.93 14.50
CA SER A 274 -17.51 9.74 15.12
C SER A 274 -16.09 9.47 14.65
N GLY A 275 -15.66 10.06 13.55
CA GLY A 275 -14.38 9.78 12.90
C GLY A 275 -14.50 8.93 11.65
N VAL A 276 -13.38 8.75 10.96
CA VAL A 276 -13.32 7.96 9.71
C VAL A 276 -13.59 6.47 9.94
N GLU A 277 -13.46 6.02 11.18
CA GLU A 277 -13.83 4.67 11.62
C GLU A 277 -15.30 4.32 11.33
N ALA A 278 -16.19 5.32 11.30
CA ALA A 278 -17.59 5.12 10.94
C ALA A 278 -17.75 4.47 9.55
N LEU A 279 -16.80 4.68 8.63
CA LEU A 279 -16.82 4.03 7.31
C LEU A 279 -16.79 2.51 7.41
N PHE A 280 -16.10 1.93 8.41
CA PHE A 280 -16.10 0.48 8.63
C PHE A 280 -17.49 0.01 9.07
N SER A 281 -18.16 0.75 9.96
CA SER A 281 -19.52 0.41 10.44
C SER A 281 -20.53 0.44 9.29
N PHE A 282 -20.50 1.48 8.45
CA PHE A 282 -21.35 1.55 7.26
C PHE A 282 -21.05 0.42 6.26
N SER A 283 -19.78 0.15 5.99
CA SER A 283 -19.36 -0.93 5.08
C SER A 283 -19.81 -2.31 5.58
N LEU A 284 -19.67 -2.58 6.88
CA LEU A 284 -20.02 -3.85 7.49
C LEU A 284 -21.54 -4.03 7.58
N CYS A 285 -22.28 -2.95 7.84
CA CYS A 285 -23.73 -2.95 7.89
C CYS A 285 -24.33 -3.39 6.53
N LEU A 286 -23.77 -2.89 5.43
CA LEU A 286 -24.17 -3.31 4.09
C LEU A 286 -23.94 -4.81 3.86
N LEU A 287 -22.81 -5.35 4.30
CA LEU A 287 -22.55 -6.79 4.18
C LEU A 287 -23.49 -7.62 5.04
N TYR A 288 -23.72 -7.20 6.29
CA TYR A 288 -24.57 -7.90 7.25
C TYR A 288 -26.01 -8.03 6.75
N LYS A 289 -26.61 -6.93 6.27
CA LYS A 289 -27.98 -6.97 5.75
C LYS A 289 -28.13 -7.76 4.46
N ASN A 290 -27.06 -7.86 3.67
CA ASN A 290 -27.06 -8.59 2.41
C ASN A 290 -26.50 -10.01 2.53
N GLU A 291 -26.20 -10.51 3.73
CA GLU A 291 -25.50 -11.78 3.93
C GLU A 291 -26.18 -12.95 3.21
N GLU A 292 -27.49 -13.15 3.44
CA GLU A 292 -28.25 -14.24 2.82
C GLU A 292 -28.26 -14.15 1.28
N ALA A 293 -28.36 -12.93 0.74
CA ALA A 293 -28.33 -12.71 -0.70
C ALA A 293 -26.94 -13.02 -1.27
N LEU A 294 -25.88 -12.56 -0.60
CA LEU A 294 -24.50 -12.76 -1.02
C LEU A 294 -24.10 -14.24 -1.00
N LEU A 295 -24.55 -15.01 0.00
CA LEU A 295 -24.24 -16.45 0.11
C LEU A 295 -24.86 -17.29 -1.01
N ASN A 296 -25.97 -16.83 -1.61
CA ASN A 296 -26.68 -17.54 -2.67
C ASN A 296 -26.16 -17.22 -4.08
N VAL A 297 -25.29 -16.22 -4.22
CA VAL A 297 -24.86 -15.68 -5.51
C VAL A 297 -23.49 -16.27 -5.92
N LYS A 298 -23.30 -16.54 -7.22
CA LYS A 298 -22.04 -17.05 -7.79
C LYS A 298 -21.07 -15.89 -8.12
N PHE A 299 -19.76 -16.19 -8.21
CA PHE A 299 -18.68 -15.21 -8.41
C PHE A 299 -19.00 -14.05 -9.40
N ASP A 300 -19.39 -14.34 -10.64
CA ASP A 300 -19.60 -13.32 -11.68
C ASP A 300 -20.71 -12.32 -11.31
N GLN A 301 -21.74 -12.80 -10.60
CA GLN A 301 -22.87 -11.97 -10.15
C GLN A 301 -22.58 -11.32 -8.80
N LEU A 302 -21.69 -11.89 -8.00
CA LEU A 302 -21.38 -11.43 -6.64
C LEU A 302 -20.63 -10.08 -6.69
N LEU A 303 -19.65 -9.93 -7.58
CA LEU A 303 -18.97 -8.64 -7.78
C LEU A 303 -19.90 -7.55 -8.32
N VAL A 304 -20.84 -7.91 -9.19
CA VAL A 304 -21.86 -6.96 -9.68
C VAL A 304 -22.76 -6.55 -8.52
N PHE A 305 -23.26 -7.51 -7.74
CA PHE A 305 -24.12 -7.26 -6.59
C PHE A 305 -23.46 -6.33 -5.56
N LEU A 306 -22.22 -6.62 -5.16
CA LEU A 306 -21.43 -5.79 -4.25
C LEU A 306 -21.25 -4.35 -4.76
N ASN A 307 -21.24 -4.16 -6.07
CA ASN A 307 -20.96 -2.88 -6.69
C ASN A 307 -22.19 -2.05 -7.06
N THR A 308 -23.37 -2.66 -7.20
CA THR A 308 -24.57 -1.95 -7.71
C THR A 308 -25.83 -2.17 -6.89
N LYS A 309 -25.94 -3.25 -6.12
CA LYS A 309 -27.20 -3.65 -5.46
C LYS A 309 -27.18 -3.63 -3.94
N MET A 310 -26.05 -3.25 -3.33
CA MET A 310 -25.90 -3.29 -1.86
C MET A 310 -26.93 -2.41 -1.12
N LEU A 311 -27.37 -1.31 -1.75
CA LEU A 311 -28.37 -0.41 -1.19
C LEU A 311 -29.82 -0.86 -1.42
N ASP A 312 -30.08 -1.78 -2.37
CA ASP A 312 -31.43 -2.19 -2.76
C ASP A 312 -32.23 -2.77 -1.57
N THR A 313 -31.53 -3.35 -0.59
CA THR A 313 -32.12 -3.89 0.65
C THR A 313 -32.81 -2.82 1.51
N TYR A 314 -32.42 -1.55 1.36
CA TYR A 314 -33.04 -0.42 2.05
C TYR A 314 -34.02 0.35 1.15
N GLN A 315 -34.37 -0.15 -0.04
CA GLN A 315 -35.28 0.54 -0.95
C GLN A 315 -36.72 0.46 -0.42
N ILE A 316 -37.34 1.61 -0.11
CA ILE A 316 -38.73 1.68 0.37
C ILE A 316 -39.70 1.78 -0.81
N SER A 317 -39.42 2.67 -1.77
CA SER A 317 -40.34 2.97 -2.88
C SER A 317 -39.62 3.56 -4.10
N GLU A 318 -40.27 3.55 -5.26
CA GLU A 318 -39.81 4.25 -6.47
C GLU A 318 -40.50 5.62 -6.54
N ALA A 319 -39.76 6.70 -6.29
CA ALA A 319 -40.25 8.05 -6.53
C ALA A 319 -40.25 8.34 -8.04
N LYS A 320 -41.31 8.96 -8.55
CA LYS A 320 -41.34 9.44 -9.94
C LYS A 320 -40.57 10.76 -9.99
N GLY A 321 -39.39 10.76 -10.60
CA GLY A 321 -38.65 12.00 -10.89
C GLY A 321 -39.37 12.84 -11.94
N GLU A 322 -39.01 14.12 -12.02
CA GLU A 322 -39.62 15.13 -12.91
C GLU A 322 -39.58 14.75 -14.40
N ASN A 323 -38.65 13.85 -14.80
CA ASN A 323 -38.51 13.33 -16.17
C ASN A 323 -39.17 11.96 -16.40
N GLY A 324 -39.98 11.45 -15.46
CA GLY A 324 -40.55 10.10 -15.50
C GLY A 324 -39.56 8.98 -15.17
N ALA A 325 -38.31 9.32 -14.83
CA ALA A 325 -37.31 8.38 -14.32
C ALA A 325 -37.68 7.94 -12.89
N LYS A 326 -37.70 6.63 -12.64
CA LYS A 326 -37.91 6.06 -11.31
C LYS A 326 -36.63 6.28 -10.49
N ILE A 327 -36.69 7.11 -9.46
CA ILE A 327 -35.60 7.33 -8.52
C ILE A 327 -35.90 6.43 -7.30
N PRO A 328 -35.07 5.41 -7.01
CA PRO A 328 -35.26 4.59 -5.83
C PRO A 328 -35.06 5.46 -4.58
N MET A 329 -36.07 5.49 -3.71
CA MET A 329 -36.03 6.13 -2.41
C MET A 329 -35.63 5.09 -1.37
N TYR A 330 -34.56 5.39 -0.63
CA TYR A 330 -33.99 4.48 0.36
C TYR A 330 -34.38 4.91 1.79
N ASP A 331 -34.53 3.95 2.70
CA ASP A 331 -34.64 4.21 4.13
C ASP A 331 -33.27 4.55 4.71
N ILE A 332 -32.87 5.80 4.53
CA ILE A 332 -31.57 6.27 4.99
C ILE A 332 -31.50 6.29 6.52
N ASN A 333 -32.63 6.49 7.20
CA ASN A 333 -32.69 6.54 8.66
C ASN A 333 -32.46 5.15 9.24
N GLN A 334 -33.11 4.13 8.69
CA GLN A 334 -32.88 2.75 9.09
C GLN A 334 -31.44 2.31 8.82
N TYR A 335 -30.89 2.67 7.65
CA TYR A 335 -29.50 2.35 7.31
C TYR A 335 -28.49 2.98 8.29
N VAL A 336 -28.67 4.26 8.64
CA VAL A 336 -27.80 4.94 9.62
C VAL A 336 -27.94 4.33 11.01
N GLN A 337 -29.16 4.04 11.45
CA GLN A 337 -29.40 3.40 12.75
C GLN A 337 -28.75 2.02 12.82
N ASP A 338 -28.92 1.20 11.79
CA ASP A 338 -28.30 -0.12 11.71
C ASP A 338 -26.77 -0.01 11.71
N ALA A 339 -26.19 0.95 10.98
CA ALA A 339 -24.74 1.17 10.97
C ALA A 339 -24.19 1.64 12.32
N VAL A 340 -24.87 2.57 13.00
CA VAL A 340 -24.46 3.08 14.32
C VAL A 340 -24.64 2.03 15.42
N SER A 341 -25.61 1.12 15.25
CA SER A 341 -25.81 0.01 16.18
C SER A 341 -24.69 -1.05 16.13
N MET A 342 -23.90 -1.10 15.05
CA MET A 342 -22.78 -2.02 14.95
C MET A 342 -21.66 -1.59 15.89
N SER A 343 -21.34 -2.45 16.86
CA SER A 343 -20.33 -2.21 17.88
C SER A 343 -18.91 -2.44 17.35
N ILE A 344 -18.45 -1.57 16.43
CA ILE A 344 -17.03 -1.49 16.09
C ILE A 344 -16.39 -0.52 17.08
N THR A 345 -15.49 -1.04 17.93
CA THR A 345 -14.77 -0.19 18.87
C THR A 345 -13.42 0.23 18.28
N PRO A 346 -12.92 1.45 18.61
CA PRO A 346 -11.59 1.90 18.18
C PRO A 346 -10.50 0.90 18.56
N PHE A 347 -10.64 0.29 19.74
CA PHE A 347 -9.71 -0.70 20.25
C PHE A 347 -9.55 -1.92 19.31
N MET A 348 -10.64 -2.39 18.69
CA MET A 348 -10.58 -3.49 17.73
C MET A 348 -9.80 -3.07 16.47
N LEU A 349 -10.05 -1.85 15.98
CA LEU A 349 -9.36 -1.31 14.81
C LEU A 349 -7.86 -1.11 15.11
N ASP A 350 -7.51 -0.56 16.27
CA ASP A 350 -6.14 -0.42 16.72
C ASP A 350 -5.45 -1.78 16.86
N GLN A 351 -6.15 -2.80 17.36
CA GLN A 351 -5.60 -4.15 17.44
C GLN A 351 -5.28 -4.69 16.04
N TYR A 352 -6.21 -4.62 15.09
CA TYR A 352 -5.96 -5.11 13.73
C TYR A 352 -4.89 -4.30 13.00
N ALA A 353 -4.77 -3.00 13.29
CA ALA A 353 -3.70 -2.18 12.75
C ALA A 353 -2.34 -2.63 13.27
N ASN A 354 -2.21 -2.87 14.57
CA ASN A 354 -0.98 -3.39 15.17
C ASN A 354 -0.62 -4.79 14.63
N GLU A 355 -1.61 -5.68 14.49
CA GLU A 355 -1.41 -7.00 13.89
C GLU A 355 -0.89 -6.89 12.44
N TYR A 356 -1.43 -5.96 11.66
CA TYR A 356 -0.97 -5.72 10.30
C TYR A 356 0.46 -5.19 10.26
N ASP A 357 0.80 -4.23 11.11
CA ASP A 357 2.15 -3.67 11.19
C ASP A 357 3.18 -4.74 11.57
N GLU A 358 2.83 -5.65 12.50
CA GLU A 358 3.68 -6.78 12.85
C GLU A 358 3.86 -7.76 11.68
N LEU A 359 2.78 -8.03 10.92
CA LEU A 359 2.84 -8.85 9.72
C LEU A 359 3.72 -8.22 8.62
N VAL A 360 3.62 -6.91 8.41
CA VAL A 360 4.45 -6.18 7.44
C VAL A 360 5.92 -6.22 7.87
N ARG A 361 6.21 -5.91 9.14
CA ARG A 361 7.59 -5.99 9.69
C ARG A 361 8.19 -7.38 9.53
N THR A 362 7.41 -8.42 9.80
CA THR A 362 7.85 -9.81 9.66
C THR A 362 8.13 -10.16 8.20
N ARG A 363 7.25 -9.74 7.28
CA ARG A 363 7.43 -9.94 5.84
C ARG A 363 8.68 -9.22 5.32
N ASP A 364 8.87 -7.97 5.71
CA ASP A 364 10.01 -7.17 5.26
C ASP A 364 11.33 -7.73 5.81
N ALA A 365 11.34 -8.19 7.06
CA ALA A 365 12.48 -8.91 7.64
C ALA A 365 12.80 -10.18 6.85
N GLN A 366 11.78 -10.98 6.49
CA GLN A 366 11.95 -12.17 5.66
C GLN A 366 12.47 -11.85 4.25
N LEU A 367 12.02 -10.75 3.64
CA LEU A 367 12.51 -10.31 2.33
C LEU A 367 13.99 -9.91 2.40
N ILE A 368 14.39 -9.15 3.42
CA ILE A 368 15.79 -8.77 3.65
C ILE A 368 16.65 -10.01 3.88
N GLU A 369 16.18 -10.97 4.69
CA GLU A 369 16.89 -12.23 4.93
C GLU A 369 17.04 -13.05 3.66
N MET A 370 15.97 -13.17 2.86
CA MET A 370 16.00 -13.87 1.59
C MET A 370 16.99 -13.22 0.61
N ASP A 371 17.04 -11.89 0.54
CA ASP A 371 17.99 -11.19 -0.32
C ASP A 371 19.44 -11.33 0.16
N ALA A 372 19.67 -11.35 1.49
CA ALA A 372 20.97 -11.66 2.07
C ALA A 372 21.42 -13.09 1.73
N LEU A 373 20.51 -14.07 1.84
CA LEU A 373 20.76 -15.46 1.47
C LEU A 373 21.02 -15.60 -0.04
N ARG A 374 20.28 -14.90 -0.89
CA ARG A 374 20.52 -14.87 -2.35
C ARG A 374 21.89 -14.31 -2.69
N ASN A 375 22.30 -13.23 -2.02
CA ASN A 375 23.63 -12.65 -2.22
C ASN A 375 24.75 -13.58 -1.72
N SER A 376 24.58 -14.21 -0.56
CA SER A 376 25.51 -15.22 -0.05
C SER A 376 25.64 -16.41 -1.01
N ASN A 377 24.52 -16.91 -1.52
CA ASN A 377 24.50 -18.04 -2.45
C ASN A 377 25.15 -17.68 -3.80
N ARG A 378 24.97 -16.46 -4.30
CA ARG A 378 25.71 -15.95 -5.47
C ARG A 378 27.21 -15.90 -5.21
N ASN A 379 27.64 -15.42 -4.04
CA ASN A 379 29.06 -15.35 -3.68
C ASN A 379 29.69 -16.75 -3.55
N LEU A 380 29.00 -17.67 -2.88
CA LEU A 380 29.42 -19.06 -2.75
C LEU A 380 29.50 -19.75 -4.12
N SER A 381 28.52 -19.53 -5.00
CA SER A 381 28.55 -20.05 -6.37
C SER A 381 29.74 -19.51 -7.15
N ALA A 382 30.08 -18.22 -7.00
CA ALA A 382 31.26 -17.63 -7.61
C ALA A 382 32.58 -18.22 -7.06
N GLN A 383 32.65 -18.48 -5.76
CA GLN A 383 33.80 -19.16 -5.14
C GLN A 383 33.95 -20.60 -5.63
N VAL A 384 32.85 -21.35 -5.73
CA VAL A 384 32.87 -22.72 -6.28
C VAL A 384 33.39 -22.71 -7.71
N ASN A 385 32.85 -21.84 -8.58
CA ASN A 385 33.34 -21.71 -9.95
C ASN A 385 34.83 -21.35 -10.01
N SER A 386 35.31 -20.46 -9.13
CA SER A 386 36.73 -20.12 -9.06
C SER A 386 37.58 -21.31 -8.62
N LEU A 387 37.14 -22.09 -7.64
CA LEU A 387 37.85 -23.27 -7.16
C LEU A 387 37.85 -24.38 -8.21
N GLU A 388 36.74 -24.58 -8.92
CA GLU A 388 36.65 -25.52 -10.04
C GLU A 388 37.61 -25.13 -11.17
N ASN A 389 37.70 -23.85 -11.52
CA ASN A 389 38.67 -23.35 -12.50
C ASN A 389 40.11 -23.58 -12.04
N ASN A 390 40.41 -23.30 -10.77
CA ASN A 390 41.73 -23.55 -10.19
C ASN A 390 42.09 -25.04 -10.20
N LEU A 391 41.13 -25.92 -9.87
CA LEU A 391 41.31 -27.37 -9.92
C LEU A 391 41.52 -27.86 -11.36
N ALA A 392 40.77 -27.32 -12.32
CA ALA A 392 40.93 -27.64 -13.74
C ALA A 392 42.32 -27.22 -14.25
N GLN A 393 42.79 -26.03 -13.85
CA GLN A 393 44.14 -25.57 -14.18
C GLN A 393 45.22 -26.46 -13.56
N LEU A 394 45.10 -26.78 -12.27
CA LEU A 394 46.04 -27.65 -11.57
C LEU A 394 46.08 -29.05 -12.21
N ASN A 395 44.93 -29.60 -12.57
CA ASN A 395 44.85 -30.89 -13.27
C ASN A 395 45.57 -30.84 -14.64
N ALA A 396 45.41 -29.75 -15.40
CA ALA A 396 46.12 -29.58 -16.67
C ALA A 396 47.64 -29.49 -16.48
N GLU A 397 48.10 -28.77 -15.46
CA GLU A 397 49.52 -28.69 -15.09
C GLU A 397 50.07 -30.06 -14.67
N HIS A 398 49.32 -30.81 -13.85
CA HIS A 398 49.68 -32.18 -13.46
C HIS A 398 49.83 -33.11 -14.66
N VAL A 399 48.88 -33.09 -15.60
CA VAL A 399 48.96 -33.90 -16.84
C VAL A 399 50.20 -33.52 -17.66
N LYS A 400 50.51 -32.23 -17.75
CA LYS A 400 51.70 -31.76 -18.47
C LYS A 400 52.99 -32.25 -17.83
N ILE A 401 53.13 -32.12 -16.51
CA ILE A 401 54.29 -32.62 -15.76
C ILE A 401 54.41 -34.14 -15.90
N LEU A 402 53.28 -34.86 -15.83
CA LEU A 402 53.28 -36.32 -15.99
C LEU A 402 53.78 -36.73 -17.38
N ASN A 403 53.33 -36.03 -18.43
CA ASN A 403 53.83 -36.23 -19.79
C ASN A 403 55.32 -35.93 -19.91
N GLU A 404 55.80 -34.83 -19.33
CA GLU A 404 57.23 -34.48 -19.31
C GLU A 404 58.06 -35.56 -18.60
N LEU A 405 57.55 -36.11 -17.49
CA LEU A 405 58.21 -37.18 -16.73
C LEU A 405 58.24 -38.50 -17.51
N VAL A 406 57.16 -38.85 -18.22
CA VAL A 406 57.13 -40.02 -19.11
C VAL A 406 58.14 -39.85 -20.25
N MET A 407 58.17 -38.68 -20.89
CA MET A 407 59.13 -38.38 -21.96
C MET A 407 60.58 -38.36 -21.45
N ALA A 408 60.82 -37.91 -20.21
CA ALA A 408 62.14 -37.98 -19.58
C ALA A 408 62.56 -39.43 -19.29
N ARG A 409 61.63 -40.29 -18.83
CA ARG A 409 61.89 -41.72 -18.62
C ARG A 409 62.22 -42.44 -19.92
N LEU A 410 61.45 -42.21 -20.99
CA LEU A 410 61.72 -42.82 -22.30
C LEU A 410 63.10 -42.41 -22.82
N ARG A 411 63.45 -41.13 -22.75
CA ARG A 411 64.80 -40.65 -23.11
C ARG A 411 65.90 -41.27 -22.26
N HIS A 412 65.66 -41.48 -20.96
CA HIS A 412 66.62 -42.15 -20.09
C HIS A 412 66.83 -43.60 -20.51
N GLU A 413 65.76 -44.32 -20.82
CA GLU A 413 65.81 -45.72 -21.27
C GLU A 413 66.48 -45.87 -22.65
N GLU A 414 66.24 -44.93 -23.57
CA GLU A 414 66.95 -44.84 -24.86
C GLU A 414 68.46 -44.61 -24.65
N LEU A 415 68.84 -43.65 -23.80
CA LEU A 415 70.25 -43.38 -23.48
C LEU A 415 70.92 -44.56 -22.78
N GLU A 416 70.22 -45.27 -21.89
CA GLU A 416 70.73 -46.51 -21.27
C GLU A 416 70.96 -47.59 -22.33
N SER A 417 70.04 -47.74 -23.27
CA SER A 417 70.16 -48.68 -24.39
C SER A 417 71.34 -48.34 -25.30
N GLU A 418 71.52 -47.06 -25.64
CA GLU A 418 72.68 -46.57 -26.40
C GLU A 418 73.99 -46.79 -25.62
N LEU A 419 74.00 -46.52 -24.32
CA LEU A 419 75.17 -46.72 -23.46
C LEU A 419 75.57 -48.19 -23.42
N VAL A 420 74.61 -49.11 -23.34
CA VAL A 420 74.86 -50.56 -23.45
C VAL A 420 75.45 -50.90 -24.82
N ARG A 421 74.90 -50.35 -25.90
CA ARG A 421 75.41 -50.55 -27.27
C ARG A 421 76.84 -50.02 -27.44
N TYR A 422 77.14 -48.82 -26.94
CA TYR A 422 78.49 -48.26 -26.96
C TYR A 422 79.48 -49.09 -26.15
N LYS A 423 79.08 -49.59 -24.97
CA LYS A 423 79.90 -50.51 -24.17
C LYS A 423 80.21 -51.81 -24.91
N LEU A 424 79.23 -52.38 -25.61
CA LEU A 424 79.40 -53.56 -26.46
C LEU A 424 80.38 -53.31 -27.61
N LEU A 425 80.19 -52.22 -28.37
CA LEU A 425 81.09 -51.84 -29.47
C LEU A 425 82.51 -51.58 -28.98
N TYR A 426 82.66 -50.94 -27.82
CA TYR A 426 83.97 -50.74 -27.21
C TYR A 426 84.63 -52.06 -26.82
N ALA A 427 83.88 -52.98 -26.21
CA ALA A 427 84.39 -54.32 -25.90
C ALA A 427 84.79 -55.10 -27.17
N GLU A 428 84.01 -55.01 -28.25
CA GLU A 428 84.31 -55.65 -29.53
C GLU A 428 85.55 -55.04 -30.20
N ALA A 429 85.69 -53.70 -30.20
CA ALA A 429 86.89 -53.05 -30.71
C ALA A 429 88.15 -53.39 -29.89
N MET A 430 88.01 -53.50 -28.57
CA MET A 430 89.10 -53.96 -27.69
C MET A 430 89.50 -55.39 -28.03
N HIS A 431 88.54 -56.31 -28.21
CA HIS A 431 88.81 -57.68 -28.67
C HIS A 431 89.46 -57.73 -30.05
N GLN A 432 88.97 -56.94 -31.03
CA GLN A 432 89.57 -56.87 -32.36
C GLN A 432 90.99 -56.29 -32.31
N SER A 433 91.27 -55.34 -31.43
CA SER A 433 92.63 -54.82 -31.24
C SER A 433 93.56 -55.86 -30.62
N GLU A 434 93.05 -56.67 -29.69
CA GLU A 434 93.77 -57.78 -29.07
C GLU A 434 94.03 -58.92 -30.09
N ASP A 435 93.04 -59.20 -30.95
CA ASP A 435 93.15 -60.14 -32.07
C ASP A 435 94.07 -59.63 -33.18
N ALA A 436 94.06 -58.34 -33.49
CA ALA A 436 95.01 -57.74 -34.43
C ALA A 436 96.44 -57.78 -33.88
N LEU A 437 96.61 -57.53 -32.58
CA LEU A 437 97.90 -57.69 -31.89
C LEU A 437 98.36 -59.16 -31.88
N SER A 438 97.45 -60.12 -31.72
CA SER A 438 97.76 -61.55 -31.77
C SER A 438 98.09 -62.02 -33.19
N GLN A 439 97.34 -61.59 -34.21
CA GLN A 439 97.62 -61.84 -35.62
C GLN A 439 98.93 -61.18 -36.10
N HIS A 440 99.24 -59.96 -35.63
CA HIS A 440 100.52 -59.31 -35.91
C HIS A 440 101.69 -60.07 -35.26
N ARG A 441 101.46 -60.66 -34.07
CA ARG A 441 102.42 -61.57 -33.40
C ARG A 441 102.62 -62.86 -34.22
N MET A 442 101.55 -63.45 -34.75
CA MET A 442 101.61 -64.64 -35.62
C MET A 442 102.25 -64.35 -36.99
N SER A 443 101.99 -63.18 -37.59
CA SER A 443 102.61 -62.73 -38.85
C SER A 443 104.11 -62.44 -38.69
N ARG A 444 104.53 -61.87 -37.54
CA ARG A 444 105.96 -61.77 -37.20
C ARG A 444 106.62 -63.15 -37.03
N MET A 445 105.91 -64.13 -36.46
CA MET A 445 106.41 -65.51 -36.37
C MET A 445 106.51 -66.19 -37.75
N SER A 446 105.57 -65.96 -38.68
CA SER A 446 105.61 -66.56 -40.01
C SER A 446 106.66 -65.92 -40.94
N MET A 447 106.90 -64.61 -40.84
CA MET A 447 108.00 -63.94 -41.53
C MET A 447 109.38 -64.39 -41.03
N PHE A 448 109.52 -64.71 -39.74
CA PHE A 448 110.75 -65.28 -39.20
C PHE A 448 110.99 -66.72 -39.70
N SER A 449 109.93 -67.52 -39.87
CA SER A 449 110.02 -68.90 -40.39
C SER A 449 110.42 -68.96 -41.88
N ARG A 450 109.98 -68.00 -42.71
CA ARG A 450 110.33 -67.98 -44.15
C ARG A 450 111.74 -67.48 -44.48
N ARG A 451 112.45 -66.89 -43.51
CA ARG A 451 113.82 -66.39 -43.70
C ARG A 451 114.91 -67.37 -43.27
N SER A 452 114.56 -68.52 -42.69
CA SER A 452 115.53 -69.51 -42.19
C SER A 452 115.68 -70.77 -43.06
N SER A 453 115.05 -70.85 -44.24
CA SER A 453 115.02 -72.08 -45.06
C SER A 453 115.62 -71.93 -46.46
N GLY A 454 116.65 -71.08 -46.62
CA GLY A 454 117.29 -70.86 -47.92
C GLY A 454 118.78 -70.54 -47.81
N ASN A 455 119.59 -71.47 -47.28
CA ASN A 455 121.03 -71.49 -47.51
C ASN A 455 121.65 -72.86 -47.13
N THR A 456 121.64 -73.83 -48.04
CA THR A 456 122.64 -74.92 -48.17
C THR A 456 122.29 -75.83 -49.36
N GLY A 457 123.19 -75.96 -50.35
CA GLY A 457 123.25 -77.16 -51.21
C GLY A 457 123.50 -76.93 -52.70
N SER A 458 124.79 -76.92 -53.06
CA SER A 458 125.41 -77.15 -54.38
C SER A 458 125.36 -76.07 -55.46
#